data_AF-A0A1Q8BPQ6-F1
#
_entry.id   AF-A0A1Q8BPQ6-F1
#
_cell.length_a   1.000
_cell.length_b   1.000
_cell.length_c   1.000
_cell.angle_alpha   90.00
_cell.angle_beta   90.00
_cell.angle_gamma   90.00
#
_symmetry.space_group_name_H-M   'P 1'
#
loop_
_entity.id
_entity.type
_entity.pdbx_description
1 polymer ?
#
loop_
_entity_poly.entity_id
_entity_poly.type
_entity_poly.pdbx_seq_one_letter_code
_entity_poly.pdbx_strand_id
1 'polypeptide(L)'
;MAKPKTIVISNGLSPMGIALPGGIAAKLLDPDRRVVTLSGDGGFLMSVHELETAKRERAATVNLVFRDGGLGSIRWKQMAKFKRTVGTDFGNPDLTDLAKAFGGAPAEST
;
A
#
# COMPACT_ATOMS: atom_id res chain seq x y z
N MET A 1 5.25 -8.19 23.51
CA MET A 1 5.09 -9.22 22.45
C MET A 1 3.96 -8.80 21.52
N ALA A 2 4.12 -8.99 20.21
CA ALA A 2 3.03 -8.79 19.25
C ALA A 2 1.93 -9.86 19.47
N LYS A 3 0.65 -9.49 19.39
CA LYS A 3 -0.46 -10.44 19.49
C LYS A 3 -0.56 -11.26 18.17
N PRO A 4 -1.00 -12.53 18.20
CA PRO A 4 -1.23 -13.30 16.97
C PRO A 4 -2.20 -12.58 16.02
N LYS A 5 -2.05 -12.80 14.70
CA LYS A 5 -2.95 -12.24 13.66
C LYS A 5 -3.05 -10.70 13.69
N THR A 6 -1.96 -10.03 14.05
CA THR A 6 -1.85 -8.56 14.00
C THR A 6 -0.96 -8.06 12.86
N ILE A 7 -0.13 -8.94 12.29
CA ILE A 7 0.71 -8.66 11.14
C ILE A 7 0.37 -9.69 10.06
N VAL A 8 -0.06 -9.20 8.90
CA VAL A 8 -0.34 -10.01 7.73
C VAL A 8 0.64 -9.58 6.65
N ILE A 9 1.48 -10.52 6.21
CA ILE A 9 2.50 -10.28 5.19
C ILE A 9 2.42 -11.40 4.15
N SER A 10 2.55 -11.02 2.88
CA SER A 10 2.71 -12.00 1.82
C SER A 10 4.15 -12.48 1.79
N ASN A 11 4.39 -13.74 2.19
CA ASN A 11 5.72 -14.34 2.25
C ASN A 11 5.82 -15.67 1.44
N GLY A 12 4.83 -15.92 0.57
CA GLY A 12 4.85 -17.04 -0.37
C GLY A 12 5.28 -16.57 -1.75
N LEU A 13 4.30 -16.23 -2.59
CA LEU A 13 4.54 -15.68 -3.93
C LEU A 13 5.02 -14.21 -3.91
N SER A 14 4.89 -13.52 -2.78
CA SER A 14 5.21 -12.10 -2.62
C SER A 14 4.57 -11.16 -3.65
N PRO A 15 3.27 -11.30 -4.02
CA PRO A 15 2.59 -10.35 -4.89
C PRO A 15 2.61 -8.93 -4.31
N MET A 16 2.82 -7.97 -5.20
CA MET A 16 2.58 -6.55 -4.94
C MET A 16 1.06 -6.29 -4.89
N GLY A 17 0.65 -5.18 -4.23
CA GLY A 17 -0.75 -4.76 -4.19
C GLY A 17 -1.63 -5.41 -3.12
N ILE A 18 -1.14 -6.41 -2.38
CA ILE A 18 -1.96 -7.12 -1.37
C ILE A 18 -2.34 -6.26 -0.15
N ALA A 19 -1.57 -5.22 0.17
CA ALA A 19 -1.69 -4.50 1.44
C ALA A 19 -3.07 -3.84 1.61
N LEU A 20 -3.57 -3.13 0.59
CA LEU A 20 -4.86 -2.45 0.62
C LEU A 20 -6.05 -3.43 0.72
N PRO A 21 -6.26 -4.37 -0.22
CA PRO A 21 -7.36 -5.34 -0.12
C PRO A 21 -7.24 -6.24 1.12
N GLY A 22 -6.03 -6.61 1.53
CA GLY A 22 -5.81 -7.35 2.77
C GLY A 22 -6.20 -6.55 4.02
N GLY A 23 -5.94 -5.24 4.03
CA GLY A 23 -6.38 -4.34 5.09
C GLY A 23 -7.90 -4.17 5.15
N ILE A 24 -8.54 -4.03 3.99
CA ILE A 24 -10.01 -3.99 3.89
C ILE A 24 -10.61 -5.27 4.46
N ALA A 25 -10.11 -6.43 4.05
CA ALA A 25 -10.57 -7.72 4.59
C ALA A 25 -10.37 -7.81 6.11
N ALA A 26 -9.21 -7.39 6.63
CA ALA A 26 -8.95 -7.38 8.06
C ALA A 26 -9.93 -6.47 8.83
N LYS A 27 -10.31 -5.32 8.26
CA LYS A 27 -11.28 -4.39 8.83
C LYS A 27 -12.70 -4.94 8.81
N LEU A 28 -13.07 -5.66 7.74
CA LEU A 28 -14.38 -6.31 7.64
C LEU A 28 -14.53 -7.49 8.60
N LEU A 29 -13.44 -8.23 8.86
CA LEU A 29 -13.43 -9.34 9.81
C LEU A 29 -13.51 -8.88 11.27
N ASP A 30 -13.03 -7.67 11.58
CA ASP A 30 -13.08 -7.08 12.91
C ASP A 30 -13.31 -5.55 12.81
N PRO A 31 -14.57 -5.11 12.72
CA PRO A 31 -14.93 -3.71 12.51
C PRO A 31 -14.47 -2.76 13.62
N ASP A 32 -14.23 -3.26 14.83
CA ASP A 32 -13.79 -2.43 15.97
C ASP A 32 -12.28 -2.19 15.96
N ARG A 33 -11.51 -3.02 15.25
CA ARG A 33 -10.05 -2.85 15.15
C ARG A 33 -9.66 -1.76 14.17
N ARG A 34 -8.64 -1.01 14.56
CA ARG A 34 -7.91 -0.12 13.65
C ARG A 34 -6.96 -0.94 12.81
N VAL A 35 -6.96 -0.70 11.50
CA VAL A 35 -6.11 -1.40 10.54
C VAL A 35 -5.23 -0.40 9.81
N VAL A 36 -3.94 -0.69 9.78
CA VAL A 36 -2.94 0.06 9.03
C VAL A 36 -2.40 -0.85 7.92
N THR A 37 -2.34 -0.34 6.69
CA THR A 37 -1.71 -1.02 5.55
C THR A 37 -0.39 -0.34 5.26
N LEU A 38 0.62 -1.13 4.88
CA LEU A 38 1.95 -0.63 4.53
C LEU A 38 2.29 -1.08 3.11
N SER A 39 2.68 -0.14 2.26
CA SER A 39 3.02 -0.42 0.86
C SER A 39 4.05 0.57 0.32
N GLY A 40 4.82 0.17 -0.69
CA GLY A 40 5.51 1.13 -1.56
C GLY A 40 4.54 1.71 -2.59
N ASP A 41 4.86 2.85 -3.17
CA ASP A 41 4.03 3.54 -4.17
C ASP A 41 3.64 2.66 -5.37
N GLY A 42 4.59 1.92 -5.95
CA GLY A 42 4.30 0.99 -7.04
C GLY A 42 3.37 -0.15 -6.62
N GLY A 43 3.50 -0.63 -5.38
CA GLY A 43 2.60 -1.65 -4.83
C GLY A 43 1.20 -1.09 -4.55
N PHE A 44 1.12 0.12 -4.02
CA PHE A 44 -0.15 0.80 -3.73
C PHE A 44 -0.95 1.06 -5.01
N LEU A 45 -0.31 1.58 -6.06
CA LEU A 45 -0.96 1.89 -7.33
C LEU A 45 -1.52 0.65 -8.06
N MET A 46 -1.03 -0.56 -7.78
CA MET A 46 -1.58 -1.79 -8.36
C MET A 46 -3.01 -2.10 -7.88
N SER A 47 -3.38 -1.66 -6.67
CA SER A 47 -4.68 -1.96 -6.06
C SER A 47 -5.42 -0.72 -5.59
N VAL A 48 -4.97 0.48 -5.94
CA VAL A 48 -5.52 1.75 -5.42
C VAL A 48 -7.01 1.96 -5.71
N HIS A 49 -7.55 1.32 -6.74
CA HIS A 49 -8.98 1.33 -7.04
C HIS A 49 -9.83 0.73 -5.91
N GLU A 50 -9.27 -0.14 -5.06
CA GLU A 50 -9.94 -0.68 -3.87
C GLU A 50 -10.20 0.36 -2.77
N LEU A 51 -9.70 1.59 -2.91
CA LEU A 51 -10.16 2.71 -2.07
C LEU A 51 -11.67 2.96 -2.26
N GLU A 52 -12.22 2.71 -3.46
CA GLU A 52 -13.66 2.71 -3.70
C GLU A 52 -14.36 1.65 -2.83
N THR A 53 -13.86 0.41 -2.86
CA THR A 53 -14.40 -0.69 -2.05
C THR A 53 -14.35 -0.36 -0.57
N ALA A 54 -13.21 0.15 -0.08
CA ALA A 54 -13.07 0.56 1.31
C ALA A 54 -14.14 1.59 1.73
N LYS A 55 -14.45 2.55 0.84
CA LYS A 55 -15.48 3.56 1.07
C LYS A 55 -16.88 2.95 1.05
N ARG A 56 -17.21 2.17 0.02
CA ARG A 56 -18.53 1.55 -0.18
C ARG A 56 -18.88 0.56 0.94
N GLU A 57 -17.92 -0.25 1.36
CA GLU A 57 -18.05 -1.23 2.44
C GLU A 57 -17.84 -0.63 3.84
N ARG A 58 -17.58 0.68 3.95
CA ARG A 58 -17.30 1.38 5.21
C ARG A 58 -16.13 0.76 6.00
N ALA A 59 -15.18 0.16 5.29
CA ALA A 59 -14.00 -0.50 5.84
C ALA A 59 -12.82 0.47 5.93
N ALA A 60 -12.90 1.41 6.86
CA ALA A 60 -11.87 2.44 7.03
C ALA A 60 -10.50 1.85 7.43
N THR A 61 -9.47 2.12 6.62
CA THR A 61 -8.07 1.77 6.87
C THR A 61 -7.18 3.02 6.84
N VAL A 62 -6.04 2.97 7.54
CA VAL A 62 -4.95 3.95 7.37
C VAL A 62 -3.94 3.35 6.39
N ASN A 63 -3.72 4.01 5.26
CA ASN A 63 -2.81 3.51 4.22
C ASN A 63 -1.49 4.29 4.25
N LEU A 64 -0.41 3.64 4.71
CA LEU A 64 0.94 4.20 4.71
C LEU A 64 1.68 3.82 3.43
N VAL A 65 2.03 4.81 2.63
CA VAL A 65 2.70 4.64 1.34
C VAL A 65 4.12 5.20 1.38
N PHE A 66 5.11 4.34 1.19
CA PHE A 66 6.50 4.75 0.98
C PHE A 66 6.69 5.15 -0.48
N ARG A 67 6.95 6.44 -0.74
CA ARG A 67 7.03 7.00 -2.09
C ARG A 67 8.48 7.28 -2.48
N ASP A 68 9.01 6.52 -3.46
CA ASP A 68 10.37 6.69 -4.00
C ASP A 68 10.41 6.80 -5.55
N GLY A 69 9.23 6.82 -6.19
CA GLY A 69 9.09 6.91 -7.64
C GLY A 69 9.63 5.67 -8.36
N GLY A 70 9.53 4.49 -7.76
CA GLY A 70 10.08 3.29 -8.37
C GLY A 70 9.80 1.96 -7.68
N LEU A 71 10.35 0.92 -8.29
CA LEU A 71 10.36 -0.44 -7.75
C LEU A 71 11.61 -0.61 -6.88
N GLY A 72 11.69 0.07 -5.73
CA GLY A 72 12.90 0.22 -4.92
C GLY A 72 13.65 -1.09 -4.61
N SER A 73 12.94 -2.17 -4.28
CA SER A 73 13.55 -3.48 -4.02
C SER A 73 14.11 -4.16 -5.28
N ILE A 74 13.53 -3.91 -6.45
CA ILE A 74 14.07 -4.37 -7.75
C ILE A 74 15.27 -3.50 -8.14
N ARG A 75 15.13 -2.18 -8.00
CA ARG A 75 16.18 -1.18 -8.24
C ARG A 75 17.45 -1.52 -7.46
N TRP A 76 17.30 -1.78 -6.15
CA TRP A 76 18.41 -2.16 -5.27
C TRP A 76 19.09 -3.45 -5.72
N LYS A 77 18.32 -4.51 -6.03
CA LYS A 77 18.86 -5.79 -6.52
C LYS A 77 19.58 -5.64 -7.85
N GLN A 78 19.03 -4.86 -8.78
CA GLN A 78 19.66 -4.59 -10.08
C GLN A 78 20.97 -3.81 -9.91
N MET A 79 21.00 -2.77 -9.08
CA MET A 79 22.22 -2.02 -8.79
C MET A 79 23.28 -2.87 -8.09
N ALA A 80 22.89 -3.72 -7.14
CA ALA A 80 23.83 -4.61 -6.46
C ALA A 80 24.52 -5.56 -7.45
N LYS A 81 23.75 -6.19 -8.36
CA LYS A 81 24.22 -7.24 -9.27
C LYS A 81 24.79 -6.73 -10.60
N PHE A 82 24.13 -5.77 -11.23
CA PHE A 82 24.39 -5.36 -12.61
C PHE A 82 24.98 -3.94 -12.74
N LYS A 83 25.07 -3.19 -11.64
CA LYS A 83 25.55 -1.79 -11.61
C LYS A 83 24.76 -0.84 -12.53
N ARG A 84 23.53 -1.22 -12.90
CA ARG A 84 22.59 -0.43 -13.71
C ARG A 84 21.15 -0.79 -13.36
N THR A 85 20.22 0.10 -13.66
CA THR A 85 18.77 -0.13 -13.54
C THR A 85 18.10 -0.23 -14.92
N VAL A 86 16.99 -0.95 -15.01
CA VAL A 86 16.10 -1.02 -16.19
C VAL A 86 14.66 -1.18 -15.72
N GLY A 87 13.78 -0.27 -16.15
CA GLY A 87 12.33 -0.40 -15.95
C GLY A 87 11.88 -0.30 -14.48
N THR A 88 12.68 0.33 -13.62
CA THR A 88 12.37 0.45 -12.18
C THR A 88 11.82 1.80 -11.79
N ASP A 89 11.78 2.77 -12.69
CA ASP A 89 11.49 4.16 -12.36
C ASP A 89 10.17 4.56 -13.01
N PHE A 90 9.32 5.28 -12.27
CA PHE A 90 8.03 5.75 -12.75
C PHE A 90 7.59 7.03 -12.02
N GLY A 91 6.65 7.76 -12.63
CA GLY A 91 5.97 8.87 -11.99
C GLY A 91 4.81 8.40 -11.10
N ASN A 92 4.45 9.21 -10.11
CA ASN A 92 3.29 8.98 -9.26
C ASN A 92 2.26 10.10 -9.49
N PRO A 93 0.95 9.80 -9.44
CA PRO A 93 -0.05 10.85 -9.25
C PRO A 93 0.19 11.55 -7.90
N ASP A 94 -0.46 12.70 -7.72
CA ASP A 94 -0.58 13.28 -6.39
C ASP A 94 -1.44 12.34 -5.52
N LEU A 95 -0.80 11.71 -4.53
CA LEU A 95 -1.46 10.72 -3.67
C LEU A 95 -2.50 11.35 -2.74
N THR A 96 -2.32 12.63 -2.41
CA THR A 96 -3.26 13.42 -1.59
C THR A 96 -4.55 13.62 -2.37
N ASP A 97 -4.45 14.06 -3.62
CA ASP A 97 -5.62 14.27 -4.47
C ASP A 97 -6.27 12.95 -4.88
N LEU A 98 -5.48 11.89 -5.08
CA LEU A 98 -6.00 10.54 -5.30
C LEU A 98 -6.82 10.05 -4.10
N ALA A 99 -6.33 10.25 -2.87
CA ALA A 99 -7.08 9.90 -1.67
C ALA A 99 -8.40 10.69 -1.55
N LYS A 100 -8.38 11.99 -1.83
CA LYS A 100 -9.59 12.83 -1.86
C LYS A 100 -10.59 12.37 -2.90
N ALA A 101 -10.13 11.94 -4.08
CA ALA A 101 -11.00 11.45 -5.16
C ALA A 101 -11.84 10.23 -4.75
N PHE A 102 -11.33 9.39 -3.85
CA PHE A 102 -12.07 8.27 -3.26
C PHE A 102 -12.78 8.61 -1.93
N GLY A 103 -12.82 9.89 -1.54
CA GLY A 103 -13.47 10.35 -0.31
C GLY A 103 -12.72 10.00 0.97
N GLY A 104 -11.40 9.79 0.89
CA GLY A 104 -10.48 9.66 2.01
C GLY A 104 -9.90 11.01 2.43
N ALA A 105 -9.40 11.07 3.68
CA ALA A 105 -8.68 12.23 4.19
C ALA A 105 -7.17 11.98 4.10
N PRO A 106 -6.39 12.87 3.46
CA PRO A 106 -4.94 12.79 3.51
C PRO A 106 -4.44 13.08 4.92
N ALA A 107 -3.31 12.48 5.31
CA ALA A 107 -2.63 12.88 6.54
C ALA A 107 -2.06 14.29 6.34
N GLU A 108 -2.34 15.21 7.27
CA GLU A 108 -1.75 16.55 7.25
C GLU A 108 -0.24 16.45 7.44
N SER A 109 0.53 17.06 6.54
CA SER A 109 1.97 17.27 6.74
C SER A 109 2.14 18.36 7.81
N THR A 110 2.40 17.96 9.05
CA THR A 110 2.86 18.91 10.08
C THR A 110 4.24 19.44 9.74
#